data_AF-A0A3B8SMT7-F1
#
_entry.id   AF-A0A3B8SMT7-F1
#
_cell.length_a   1.000
_cell.length_b   1.000
_cell.length_c   1.000
_cell.angle_alpha   90.00
_cell.angle_beta   90.00
_cell.angle_gamma   90.00
#
_symmetry.space_group_name_H-M   'P 1'
#
loop_
_entity.id
_entity.type
_entity.pdbx_description
1 polymer ?
#
loop_
_entity_poly.entity_id
_entity_poly.type
_entity_poly.pdbx_seq_one_letter_code
_entity_poly.pdbx_strand_id
1 'polypeptide(L)'
;MDQVKIGKFILKLRKEKRMTQLELADKIGVTDRTISKWENGKGMPDLSLMQPLCNELGITINDLLNGEVNGKVQQEEKSVNVVNHSGKIIKLIIFYIVIFFASFIIGPLLGLLTIFLIISSILLPVCGLVKFGGYIFNFDIPFIMFQIGKIELNSLLVFPLSLIAGYIFYKLGKIVGKLLIKYINYVKEKHKELIK
;
A
#
# COMPACT_ATOMS: atom_id res chain seq x y z
N MET A 1 -30.92 -4.31 45.40
CA MET A 1 -29.60 -3.75 45.02
C MET A 1 -28.74 -3.75 46.27
N ASP A 2 -27.62 -4.45 46.24
CA ASP A 2 -26.69 -4.53 47.37
C ASP A 2 -25.68 -3.37 47.29
N GLN A 3 -25.89 -2.32 48.08
CA GLN A 3 -25.03 -1.13 48.09
C GLN A 3 -23.59 -1.46 48.51
N VAL A 4 -23.39 -2.48 49.33
CA VAL A 4 -22.05 -2.91 49.75
C VAL A 4 -21.33 -3.58 48.58
N LYS A 5 -22.03 -4.41 47.80
CA LYS A 5 -21.49 -5.00 46.57
C LYS A 5 -21.10 -3.92 45.55
N ILE A 6 -21.98 -2.95 45.31
CA ILE A 6 -21.74 -1.83 44.38
C ILE A 6 -20.56 -0.97 44.86
N GLY A 7 -20.52 -0.62 46.14
CA GLY A 7 -19.42 0.17 46.71
C GLY A 7 -18.06 -0.50 46.54
N LYS A 8 -17.99 -1.81 46.82
CA LYS A 8 -16.78 -2.61 46.57
C LYS A 8 -16.40 -2.66 45.10
N PHE A 9 -17.39 -2.68 44.21
CA PHE A 9 -17.17 -2.67 42.76
C PHE A 9 -16.60 -1.33 42.28
N ILE A 10 -17.14 -0.20 42.75
CA ILE A 10 -16.58 1.14 42.50
C ILE A 10 -15.13 1.22 42.99
N LEU A 11 -14.88 0.79 44.23
CA LEU A 11 -13.53 0.77 44.83
C LEU A 11 -12.54 -0.05 43.99
N LYS A 12 -12.97 -1.22 43.52
CA LYS A 12 -12.16 -2.10 42.68
C LYS A 12 -11.78 -1.40 41.37
N LEU A 13 -12.76 -0.86 40.64
CA LEU A 13 -12.53 -0.19 39.35
C LEU A 13 -11.65 1.06 39.49
N ARG A 14 -11.87 1.86 40.54
CA ARG A 14 -11.01 3.02 40.82
C ARG A 14 -9.56 2.60 41.02
N LYS A 15 -9.32 1.54 41.79
CA LYS A 15 -7.97 1.00 42.03
C LYS A 15 -7.34 0.39 40.79
N GLU A 16 -8.12 -0.29 39.94
CA GLU A 16 -7.65 -0.82 38.65
C GLU A 16 -7.17 0.31 37.72
N LYS A 17 -7.83 1.46 37.77
CA LYS A 17 -7.40 2.69 37.07
C LYS A 17 -6.35 3.52 37.83
N ARG A 18 -5.85 3.04 38.97
CA ARG A 18 -4.82 3.68 39.82
C ARG A 18 -5.15 5.10 40.28
N MET A 19 -6.44 5.41 40.47
CA MET A 19 -6.87 6.74 40.91
C MET A 19 -7.01 6.83 42.44
N THR A 20 -6.76 7.99 43.02
CA THR A 20 -7.15 8.30 44.41
C THR A 20 -8.64 8.64 44.52
N GLN A 21 -9.20 8.64 45.74
CA GLN A 21 -10.60 9.06 45.93
C GLN A 21 -10.81 10.53 45.53
N LEU A 22 -9.82 11.38 45.78
CA LEU A 22 -9.82 12.79 45.39
C LEU A 22 -9.83 12.93 43.87
N GLU A 23 -8.96 12.20 43.17
CA GLU A 23 -8.90 12.25 41.70
C GLU A 23 -10.21 11.80 41.05
N LEU A 24 -10.86 10.75 41.57
CA LEU A 24 -12.16 10.32 41.06
C LEU A 24 -13.25 11.37 41.37
N ALA A 25 -13.19 11.98 42.54
CA ALA A 25 -14.12 13.02 42.97
C ALA A 25 -14.03 14.26 42.08
N ASP A 26 -12.81 14.72 41.77
CA ASP A 26 -12.55 15.87 40.92
C ASP A 26 -13.09 15.67 39.49
N LYS A 27 -12.94 14.46 38.94
CA LYS A 27 -13.45 14.13 37.59
C LYS A 27 -14.98 14.08 37.50
N ILE A 28 -15.64 13.69 38.58
CA ILE A 28 -17.11 13.57 38.63
C ILE A 28 -17.76 14.88 39.11
N GLY A 29 -16.99 15.78 39.72
CA GLY A 29 -17.48 17.02 40.29
C GLY A 29 -18.15 16.83 41.65
N VAL A 30 -17.62 15.92 42.48
CA VAL A 30 -18.09 15.66 43.86
C VAL A 30 -16.94 15.78 44.85
N THR A 31 -17.22 15.60 46.15
CA THR A 31 -16.16 15.55 47.17
C THR A 31 -15.60 14.13 47.32
N ASP A 32 -14.33 14.01 47.71
CA ASP A 32 -13.67 12.75 48.09
C ASP A 32 -14.47 11.98 49.17
N ARG A 33 -15.09 12.69 50.11
CA ARG A 33 -16.00 12.12 51.12
C ARG A 33 -17.23 11.45 50.48
N THR A 34 -17.74 12.00 49.38
CA THR A 34 -18.86 11.41 48.64
C THR A 34 -18.45 10.08 48.02
N ILE A 35 -17.28 10.03 47.36
CA ILE A 35 -16.72 8.78 46.82
C ILE A 35 -16.50 7.75 47.93
N SER A 36 -15.92 8.16 49.05
CA SER A 36 -15.70 7.29 50.21
C SER A 36 -17.00 6.71 50.77
N LYS A 37 -18.10 7.49 50.81
CA LYS A 37 -19.42 6.99 51.21
C LYS A 37 -19.93 5.90 50.26
N TRP A 38 -19.81 6.11 48.94
CA TRP A 38 -20.23 5.13 47.95
C TRP A 38 -19.41 3.84 48.06
N GLU A 39 -18.08 3.95 48.15
CA GLU A 39 -17.17 2.80 48.25
C GLU A 39 -17.41 1.94 49.49
N ASN A 40 -17.85 2.56 50.59
CA ASN A 40 -18.18 1.88 51.84
C ASN A 40 -19.65 1.40 51.90
N GLY A 41 -20.42 1.54 50.83
CA GLY A 41 -21.84 1.16 50.78
C GLY A 41 -22.75 1.98 51.70
N LYS A 42 -22.32 3.20 52.08
CA LYS A 42 -23.05 4.14 52.95
C LYS A 42 -23.87 5.16 52.15
N GLY A 43 -24.11 4.89 50.87
CA GLY A 43 -24.83 5.74 49.94
C GLY A 43 -24.64 5.28 48.50
N MET A 44 -25.37 5.89 47.58
CA MET A 44 -25.33 5.61 46.15
C MET A 44 -25.20 6.94 45.39
N PRO A 45 -24.54 6.99 44.22
CA PRO A 45 -24.65 8.13 43.31
C PRO A 45 -26.10 8.35 42.89
N ASP A 46 -26.52 9.62 42.84
CA ASP A 46 -27.80 10.02 42.26
C ASP A 46 -27.82 9.76 40.75
N LEU A 47 -29.01 9.69 40.14
CA LEU A 47 -29.18 9.42 38.72
C LEU A 47 -28.33 10.33 37.82
N SER A 48 -28.18 11.61 38.17
CA SER A 48 -27.34 12.57 37.45
C SER A 48 -25.84 12.26 37.53
N LEU A 49 -25.40 11.61 38.61
CA LEU A 49 -24.01 11.25 38.89
C LEU A 49 -23.67 9.81 38.49
N MET A 50 -24.67 8.95 38.27
CA MET A 50 -24.47 7.58 37.80
C MET A 50 -23.81 7.56 36.42
N GLN A 51 -24.27 8.36 35.46
CA GLN A 51 -23.70 8.38 34.11
C GLN A 51 -22.25 8.91 34.10
N PRO A 52 -21.91 10.04 34.74
CA PRO A 52 -20.51 10.48 34.88
C PRO A 52 -19.60 9.45 35.55
N LEU A 53 -20.05 8.81 36.64
CA LEU A 53 -19.29 7.76 37.31
C LEU A 53 -19.06 6.55 36.41
N CYS A 54 -20.08 6.11 35.69
CA CYS A 54 -19.99 5.00 34.75
C CYS A 54 -19.01 5.28 33.61
N ASN A 55 -19.07 6.50 33.04
CA ASN A 55 -18.13 6.94 32.01
C ASN A 55 -16.69 6.94 32.52
N GLU A 56 -16.46 7.51 33.71
CA GLU A 56 -15.13 7.59 34.30
C GLU A 56 -14.56 6.22 34.67
N LEU A 57 -15.41 5.27 35.09
CA LEU A 57 -15.00 3.91 35.42
C LEU A 57 -15.00 2.97 34.21
N GLY A 58 -15.54 3.38 33.05
CA GLY A 58 -15.59 2.57 31.82
C GLY A 58 -16.56 1.40 31.89
N ILE A 59 -17.69 1.58 32.58
CA ILE A 59 -18.74 0.56 32.77
C ILE A 59 -20.11 1.12 32.37
N THR A 60 -21.13 0.27 32.27
CA THR A 60 -22.51 0.73 32.12
C THR A 60 -23.19 0.95 33.47
N ILE A 61 -24.31 1.69 33.46
CA ILE A 61 -25.19 1.80 34.62
C ILE A 61 -25.67 0.41 35.07
N ASN A 62 -25.97 -0.49 34.14
CA ASN A 62 -26.37 -1.86 34.49
C ASN A 62 -25.26 -2.62 35.20
N ASP A 63 -24.00 -2.48 34.78
CA ASP A 63 -22.86 -3.10 35.47
C ASP A 63 -22.70 -2.53 36.88
N LEU A 64 -22.86 -1.20 37.01
CA LEU A 64 -22.82 -0.51 38.30
C LEU A 64 -23.90 -1.04 39.25
N LEU A 65 -25.16 -1.13 38.79
CA LEU A 65 -26.29 -1.57 39.61
C LEU A 65 -26.23 -3.05 40.00
N ASN A 66 -25.58 -3.88 39.17
CA ASN A 66 -25.38 -5.30 39.45
C ASN A 66 -24.09 -5.57 40.28
N GLY A 67 -23.20 -4.58 40.38
CA GLY A 67 -21.92 -4.68 41.10
C GLY A 67 -20.94 -5.67 40.44
N GLU A 68 -21.09 -5.91 39.13
CA GLU A 68 -20.28 -6.81 38.32
C GLU A 68 -20.37 -6.45 36.84
N VAL A 69 -19.30 -6.72 36.09
CA VAL A 69 -19.27 -6.46 34.64
C VAL A 69 -20.03 -7.57 33.93
N ASN A 70 -21.22 -7.26 33.41
CA ASN A 70 -22.02 -8.15 32.58
C ASN A 70 -21.57 -8.04 31.11
N GLY A 71 -20.32 -8.43 30.85
CA GLY A 71 -19.81 -8.95 29.57
C GLY A 71 -20.12 -8.24 28.23
N LYS A 72 -20.69 -7.03 28.19
CA LYS A 72 -21.16 -6.45 26.93
C LYS A 72 -20.72 -5.02 26.62
N VAL A 73 -19.89 -4.38 27.45
CA VAL A 73 -19.29 -3.09 27.06
C VAL A 73 -17.78 -3.20 27.02
N GLN A 74 -17.32 -3.77 25.91
CA GLN A 74 -15.98 -3.51 25.42
C GLN A 74 -16.03 -2.32 24.46
N GLN A 75 -15.33 -1.25 24.84
CA GLN A 75 -14.51 -0.42 23.96
C GLN A 75 -15.24 0.49 22.96
N GLU A 76 -15.80 1.61 23.44
CA GLU A 76 -15.93 2.83 22.61
C GLU A 76 -14.61 3.63 22.49
N GLU A 77 -13.54 3.25 23.20
CA GLU A 77 -12.18 3.79 23.01
C GLU A 77 -11.41 3.14 21.83
N LYS A 78 -12.12 2.59 20.83
CA LYS A 78 -11.51 2.10 19.58
C LYS A 78 -11.64 3.08 18.41
N SER A 79 -12.07 4.32 18.62
CA SER A 79 -12.16 5.32 17.55
C SER A 79 -10.82 5.98 17.18
N VAL A 80 -9.78 5.91 18.02
CA VAL A 80 -8.48 6.56 17.73
C VAL A 80 -7.44 5.61 17.08
N ASN A 81 -7.60 4.29 17.19
CA ASN A 81 -6.68 3.32 16.56
C ASN A 81 -7.20 2.66 15.28
N VAL A 82 -8.48 2.78 14.94
CA VAL A 82 -9.01 2.32 13.63
C VAL A 82 -8.55 3.24 12.49
N VAL A 83 -8.29 4.53 12.75
CA VAL A 83 -7.73 5.46 11.75
C VAL A 83 -6.30 5.07 11.36
N ASN A 84 -5.49 4.60 12.31
CA ASN A 84 -4.09 4.22 12.04
C ASN A 84 -3.94 2.87 11.33
N HIS A 85 -4.80 1.89 11.61
CA HIS A 85 -4.77 0.62 10.87
C HIS A 85 -5.37 0.75 9.46
N SER A 86 -6.43 1.56 9.32
CA SER A 86 -7.03 1.89 8.03
C SER A 86 -6.03 2.62 7.12
N GLY A 87 -5.30 3.61 7.64
CA GLY A 87 -4.27 4.32 6.87
C GLY A 87 -3.12 3.44 6.36
N LYS A 88 -2.72 2.41 7.12
CA LYS A 88 -1.72 1.42 6.67
C LYS A 88 -2.25 0.56 5.53
N ILE A 89 -3.48 0.06 5.65
CA ILE A 89 -4.13 -0.78 4.62
C ILE A 89 -4.36 0.04 3.35
N ILE A 90 -4.81 1.28 3.45
CA ILE A 90 -5.02 2.19 2.30
C ILE A 90 -3.69 2.46 1.59
N LYS A 91 -2.60 2.75 2.32
CA LYS A 91 -1.27 2.92 1.71
C LYS A 91 -0.80 1.66 0.99
N LEU A 92 -1.09 0.48 1.54
CA LEU A 92 -0.77 -0.81 0.92
C LEU A 92 -1.56 -1.02 -0.38
N ILE A 93 -2.87 -0.72 -0.38
CA ILE A 93 -3.74 -0.79 -1.56
C ILE A 93 -3.25 0.16 -2.66
N ILE A 94 -2.96 1.43 -2.32
CA ILE A 94 -2.44 2.42 -3.27
C ILE A 94 -1.11 1.94 -3.87
N PHE A 95 -0.22 1.37 -3.05
CA PHE A 95 1.05 0.83 -3.52
C PHE A 95 0.86 -0.31 -4.53
N TYR A 96 -0.07 -1.24 -4.28
CA TYR A 96 -0.39 -2.32 -5.23
C TYR A 96 -1.02 -1.80 -6.52
N ILE A 97 -1.91 -0.81 -6.43
CA ILE A 97 -2.50 -0.16 -7.61
C ILE A 97 -1.40 0.48 -8.47
N VAL A 98 -0.48 1.22 -7.86
CA VAL A 98 0.62 1.88 -8.58
C VAL A 98 1.53 0.84 -9.25
N ILE A 99 1.92 -0.23 -8.54
CA ILE A 99 2.74 -1.31 -9.13
C ILE A 99 2.00 -2.02 -10.25
N PHE A 100 0.70 -2.27 -10.08
CA PHE A 100 -0.13 -2.91 -11.10
C PHE A 100 -0.18 -2.08 -12.37
N PHE A 101 -0.48 -0.78 -12.28
CA PHE A 101 -0.49 0.11 -13.45
C PHE A 101 0.89 0.26 -14.08
N ALA A 102 1.94 0.40 -13.27
CA ALA A 102 3.31 0.46 -13.77
C ALA A 102 3.66 -0.83 -14.53
N SER A 103 3.33 -2.00 -13.98
CA SER A 103 3.63 -3.30 -14.62
C SER A 103 2.80 -3.53 -15.87
N PHE A 104 1.54 -3.10 -15.87
CA PHE A 104 0.61 -3.23 -16.98
C PHE A 104 1.05 -2.41 -18.20
N ILE A 105 1.73 -1.28 -17.99
CA ILE A 105 2.24 -0.45 -19.08
C ILE A 105 3.68 -0.85 -19.46
N ILE A 106 4.57 -0.95 -18.47
CA ILE A 106 6.02 -1.12 -18.70
C ILE A 106 6.34 -2.51 -19.26
N GLY A 107 5.69 -3.57 -18.75
CA GLY A 107 5.96 -4.94 -19.18
C GLY A 107 5.68 -5.17 -20.67
N PRO A 108 4.44 -4.92 -21.14
CA PRO A 108 4.10 -5.06 -22.57
C PRO A 108 4.89 -4.12 -23.46
N LEU A 109 5.12 -2.87 -23.04
CA LEU A 109 5.88 -1.90 -23.82
C LEU A 109 7.33 -2.35 -24.05
N LEU A 110 8.03 -2.79 -22.99
CA LEU A 110 9.38 -3.32 -23.10
C LEU A 110 9.40 -4.63 -23.91
N GLY A 111 8.39 -5.50 -23.74
CA GLY A 111 8.25 -6.72 -24.53
C GLY A 111 8.13 -6.43 -26.03
N LEU A 112 7.20 -5.55 -26.42
CA LEU A 112 7.03 -5.12 -27.80
C LEU A 112 8.30 -4.48 -28.37
N LEU A 113 8.96 -3.63 -27.57
CA LEU A 113 10.22 -3.00 -27.98
C LEU A 113 11.32 -4.04 -28.24
N THR A 114 11.43 -5.08 -27.41
CA THR A 114 12.43 -6.15 -27.64
C THR A 114 12.18 -6.91 -28.93
N ILE A 115 10.94 -7.29 -29.17
CA ILE A 115 10.54 -8.01 -30.39
C ILE A 115 10.82 -7.13 -31.61
N PHE A 116 10.43 -5.86 -31.56
CA PHE A 116 10.68 -4.90 -32.63
C PHE A 116 12.18 -4.76 -32.95
N LEU A 117 13.04 -4.62 -31.93
CA LEU A 117 14.48 -4.50 -32.13
C LEU A 117 15.09 -5.78 -32.71
N ILE A 118 14.64 -6.95 -32.28
CA ILE A 118 15.12 -8.24 -32.81
C ILE A 118 14.70 -8.41 -34.28
N ILE A 119 13.45 -8.11 -34.62
CA ILE A 119 12.97 -8.15 -36.01
C ILE A 119 13.78 -7.18 -36.87
N SER A 120 13.96 -5.94 -36.39
CA SER A 120 14.73 -4.90 -37.09
C SER A 120 16.18 -5.33 -37.30
N SER A 121 16.78 -6.08 -36.37
CA SER A 121 18.17 -6.54 -36.49
C SER A 121 18.42 -7.47 -37.68
N ILE A 122 17.38 -8.19 -38.14
CA ILE A 122 17.43 -9.08 -39.29
C ILE A 122 16.95 -8.36 -40.55
N LEU A 123 15.88 -7.57 -40.41
CA LEU A 123 15.26 -6.89 -41.54
C LEU A 123 16.18 -5.85 -42.20
N LEU A 124 16.94 -5.07 -41.41
CA LEU A 124 17.85 -4.05 -41.94
C LEU A 124 18.95 -4.64 -42.86
N PRO A 125 19.71 -5.67 -42.42
CA PRO A 125 20.66 -6.37 -43.29
C PRO A 125 20.03 -6.89 -44.59
N VAL A 126 18.84 -7.49 -44.52
CA VAL A 126 18.13 -8.01 -45.69
C VAL A 126 17.78 -6.89 -46.67
N CYS A 127 17.18 -5.80 -46.18
CA CYS A 127 16.88 -4.63 -47.01
C CYS A 127 18.14 -4.01 -47.63
N GLY A 128 19.24 -3.92 -46.87
CA GLY A 128 20.51 -3.42 -47.37
C GLY A 128 21.11 -4.30 -48.46
N LEU A 129 21.00 -5.63 -48.32
CA LEU A 129 21.46 -6.60 -49.33
C LEU A 129 20.66 -6.47 -50.63
N VAL A 130 19.34 -6.35 -50.53
CA VAL A 130 18.45 -6.19 -51.68
C VAL A 130 18.78 -4.89 -52.44
N LYS A 131 19.02 -3.78 -51.72
CA LYS A 131 19.40 -2.50 -52.34
C LYS A 131 20.77 -2.56 -53.01
N PHE A 132 21.74 -3.23 -52.39
CA PHE A 132 23.06 -3.45 -52.98
C PHE A 132 22.99 -4.32 -54.24
N GLY A 133 22.17 -5.37 -54.23
CA GLY A 133 21.91 -6.18 -55.42
C GLY A 133 21.30 -5.37 -56.55
N GLY A 134 20.27 -4.56 -56.27
CA GLY A 134 19.68 -3.64 -57.24
C GLY A 134 20.71 -2.71 -57.87
N TYR A 135 21.60 -2.14 -57.07
CA TYR A 135 22.71 -1.31 -57.55
C TYR A 135 23.64 -2.07 -58.52
N ILE A 136 24.02 -3.32 -58.21
CA ILE A 136 24.89 -4.14 -59.08
C ILE A 136 24.22 -4.47 -60.43
N PHE A 137 22.91 -4.73 -60.43
CA PHE A 137 22.15 -5.05 -61.64
C PHE A 137 21.54 -3.83 -62.34
N ASN A 138 21.85 -2.62 -61.87
CA ASN A 138 21.30 -1.36 -62.36
C ASN A 138 19.75 -1.32 -62.35
N PHE A 139 19.15 -1.99 -61.37
CA PHE A 139 17.71 -2.06 -61.13
C PHE A 139 17.36 -1.25 -59.88
N ASP A 140 16.52 -0.23 -60.03
CA ASP A 140 16.11 0.62 -58.91
C ASP A 140 14.86 0.05 -58.20
N ILE A 141 14.94 -0.05 -56.87
CA ILE A 141 13.88 -0.61 -56.03
C ILE A 141 13.30 0.54 -55.19
N PRO A 142 12.19 1.17 -55.63
CA PRO A 142 11.69 2.42 -55.04
C PRO A 142 11.21 2.29 -53.59
N PHE A 143 10.87 1.08 -53.14
CA PHE A 143 10.36 0.82 -51.79
C PHE A 143 11.45 0.75 -50.71
N ILE A 144 12.74 0.66 -51.10
CA ILE A 144 13.86 0.51 -50.14
C ILE A 144 14.69 1.79 -50.14
N MET A 145 14.26 2.76 -49.33
CA MET A 145 14.98 4.01 -49.12
C MET A 145 15.78 3.97 -47.82
N PHE A 146 17.00 4.49 -47.87
CA PHE A 146 17.86 4.66 -46.70
C PHE A 146 18.28 6.13 -46.67
N GLN A 147 17.58 6.89 -45.84
CA GLN A 147 17.76 8.32 -45.68
C GLN A 147 18.09 8.65 -44.22
N ILE A 148 19.06 9.54 -44.01
CA ILE A 148 19.31 10.17 -42.72
C ILE A 148 18.88 11.62 -42.85
N GLY A 149 17.67 11.93 -42.36
CA GLY A 149 17.04 13.22 -42.57
C GLY A 149 16.71 13.44 -44.05
N LYS A 150 17.39 14.41 -44.71
CA LYS A 150 17.22 14.70 -46.15
C LYS A 150 18.32 14.08 -47.02
N ILE A 151 19.31 13.42 -46.43
CA ILE A 151 20.47 12.88 -47.15
C ILE A 151 20.20 11.43 -47.49
N GLU A 152 20.30 11.08 -48.78
CA GLU A 152 20.28 9.70 -49.26
C GLU A 152 21.68 9.08 -49.17
N LEU A 153 21.74 7.87 -48.61
CA LEU A 153 22.98 7.12 -48.55
C LEU A 153 23.31 6.51 -49.90
N ASN A 154 24.60 6.55 -50.26
CA ASN A 154 25.11 5.87 -51.45
C ASN A 154 24.83 4.36 -51.33
N SER A 155 24.16 3.79 -52.34
CA SER A 155 23.74 2.38 -52.40
C SER A 155 24.88 1.39 -52.14
N LEU A 156 26.13 1.74 -52.45
CA LEU A 156 27.31 0.92 -52.15
C LEU A 156 27.56 0.79 -50.63
N LEU A 157 27.37 1.87 -49.88
CA LEU A 157 27.64 1.93 -48.43
C LEU A 157 26.46 1.44 -47.58
N VAL A 158 25.26 1.36 -48.15
CA VAL A 158 24.05 0.95 -47.43
C VAL A 158 24.17 -0.45 -46.84
N PHE A 159 24.75 -1.41 -47.57
CA PHE A 159 24.87 -2.79 -47.09
C PHE A 159 25.81 -2.96 -45.89
N PRO A 160 27.07 -2.48 -45.91
CA PRO A 160 27.91 -2.58 -44.72
C PRO A 160 27.35 -1.80 -43.52
N LEU A 161 26.71 -0.64 -43.75
CA LEU A 161 26.06 0.11 -42.69
C LEU A 161 24.85 -0.61 -42.10
N SER A 162 24.05 -1.32 -42.91
CA SER A 162 22.89 -2.07 -42.44
C SER A 162 23.29 -3.29 -41.59
N LEU A 163 24.42 -3.93 -41.88
CA LEU A 163 25.00 -4.98 -41.04
C LEU A 163 25.41 -4.45 -39.67
N ILE A 164 26.09 -3.30 -39.63
CA ILE A 164 26.50 -2.65 -38.37
C ILE A 164 25.27 -2.23 -37.56
N ALA A 165 24.30 -1.57 -38.20
CA ALA A 165 23.06 -1.16 -37.57
C ALA A 165 22.26 -2.36 -37.03
N GLY A 166 22.17 -3.44 -37.83
CA GLY A 166 21.52 -4.69 -37.41
C GLY A 166 22.17 -5.29 -36.17
N TYR A 167 23.50 -5.36 -36.13
CA TYR A 167 24.23 -5.83 -34.95
C TYR A 167 23.99 -4.97 -33.72
N ILE A 168 23.97 -3.63 -33.87
CA ILE A 168 23.65 -2.70 -32.79
C ILE A 168 22.24 -2.95 -32.26
N PHE A 169 21.25 -3.08 -33.13
CA PHE A 169 19.87 -3.38 -32.75
C PHE A 169 19.72 -4.73 -32.07
N TYR A 170 20.42 -5.77 -32.52
CA TYR A 170 20.44 -7.06 -31.84
C TYR A 170 20.99 -6.94 -30.41
N LYS A 171 22.13 -6.23 -30.25
CA LYS A 171 22.77 -6.04 -28.95
C LYS A 171 21.86 -5.23 -28.01
N LEU A 172 21.24 -4.15 -28.50
CA LEU A 172 20.27 -3.36 -27.76
C LEU A 172 19.05 -4.19 -27.38
N GLY A 173 18.44 -4.92 -28.32
CA GLY A 173 17.30 -5.80 -28.07
C GLY A 173 17.58 -6.82 -26.97
N LYS A 174 18.77 -7.44 -26.99
CA LYS A 174 19.21 -8.38 -25.95
C LYS A 174 19.38 -7.70 -24.58
N ILE A 175 19.88 -6.47 -24.54
CA ILE A 175 20.00 -5.69 -23.29
C ILE A 175 18.61 -5.36 -22.73
N VAL A 176 17.70 -4.83 -23.56
CA VAL A 176 16.33 -4.51 -23.16
C VAL A 176 15.60 -5.77 -22.68
N GLY A 177 15.78 -6.91 -23.36
CA GLY A 177 15.20 -8.19 -22.95
C GLY A 177 15.71 -8.66 -21.58
N LYS A 178 17.01 -8.51 -21.30
CA LYS A 178 17.56 -8.80 -19.98
C LYS A 178 16.98 -7.89 -18.89
N LEU A 179 16.79 -6.61 -19.19
CA LEU A 179 16.17 -5.66 -18.26
C LEU A 179 14.71 -6.02 -17.98
N LEU A 180 13.96 -6.44 -19.00
CA LEU A 180 12.58 -6.93 -18.84
C LEU A 180 12.51 -8.13 -17.91
N ILE A 181 13.38 -9.14 -18.10
CA ILE A 181 13.43 -10.32 -17.22
C ILE A 181 13.78 -9.91 -15.79
N LYS A 182 14.75 -9.01 -15.62
CA LYS A 182 15.13 -8.49 -14.29
C LYS A 182 13.97 -7.75 -13.63
N TYR A 183 13.22 -6.96 -14.37
CA TYR A 183 12.02 -6.26 -13.89
C TYR A 183 10.93 -7.24 -13.43
N ILE A 184 10.63 -8.26 -14.24
CA ILE A 184 9.64 -9.29 -13.90
C ILE A 184 10.04 -10.03 -12.62
N ASN A 185 11.32 -10.41 -12.49
CA ASN A 185 11.81 -11.08 -11.29
C ASN A 185 11.74 -10.18 -10.05
N TYR A 186 12.09 -8.90 -10.18
CA TYR A 186 11.98 -7.91 -9.10
C TYR A 186 10.54 -7.77 -8.60
N VAL A 187 9.57 -7.63 -9.52
CA VAL A 187 8.15 -7.54 -9.15
C VAL A 187 7.68 -8.82 -8.45
N LYS A 188 8.10 -9.99 -8.96
CA LYS A 188 7.76 -11.29 -8.38
C LYS A 188 8.33 -11.47 -6.95
N GLU A 189 9.57 -11.05 -6.71
CA GLU A 189 10.19 -11.10 -5.38
C GLU A 189 9.49 -10.16 -4.39
N LYS A 190 9.25 -8.92 -4.80
CA LYS A 190 8.60 -7.92 -3.94
C LYS A 190 7.17 -8.33 -3.56
N HIS A 191 6.45 -8.96 -4.48
CA HIS A 191 5.14 -9.55 -4.19
C HIS A 191 5.22 -10.69 -3.16
N LYS A 192 6.27 -11.54 -3.20
CA LYS A 192 6.46 -12.62 -2.21
C LYS A 192 6.78 -12.09 -0.81
N GLU A 193 7.58 -11.02 -0.70
CA GLU A 193 7.90 -10.39 0.59
C GLU A 193 6.66 -9.83 1.29
N LEU A 194 5.70 -9.31 0.53
CA LEU A 194 4.50 -8.69 1.08
C LEU A 194 3.41 -9.69 1.52
N ILE A 195 3.50 -10.96 1.11
CA ILE A 195 2.55 -12.02 1.49
C ILE A 195 3.04 -12.81 2.72
N LYS A 196 4.31 -12.67 3.10
CA LYS A 196 4.87 -13.22 4.34
C LYS A 196 4.63 -12.29 5.52
#